data_AF-K2G6Q8-F1
#
_entry.id   AF-K2G6Q8-F1
#
_cell.length_a   1.000
_cell.length_b   1.000
_cell.length_c   1.000
_cell.angle_alpha   90.00
_cell.angle_beta   90.00
_cell.angle_gamma   90.00
#
_symmetry.space_group_name_H-M   'P 1'
#
loop_
_entity.id
_entity.type
_entity.pdbx_description
1 polymer ?
#
loop_
_entity_poly.entity_id
_entity_poly.type
_entity_poly.pdbx_seq_one_letter_code
_entity_poly.pdbx_strand_id
1 'polypeptide(L)'
;MFLDIGIGILMAILISTAFEVQLTLLLVSIGILFALGPDLDFLYIYSREHNTRDDYKHRDIIHYPLLYLPIGTGLIFILFGNLWAILFFFASLLHFIHDSIAVGWGIKWLFPFSRKNIAFFYLYSSKLKQGLRKSIFVFDEKKLPKIVSMHGDKDWVKNIYHKWHPIAIVEFLVFIISVLILVIVLNSNS
;
A
#
# COMPACT_ATOMS: atom_id res chain seq x y z
N MET A 1 4.84 3.28 1.58
CA MET A 1 4.68 4.18 2.75
C MET A 1 4.35 5.64 2.38
N PHE A 2 5.21 6.42 1.69
CA PHE A 2 4.88 7.83 1.38
C PHE A 2 3.65 7.95 0.47
N LEU A 3 3.59 7.06 -0.53
CA LEU A 3 2.42 6.92 -1.38
C LEU A 3 1.15 6.62 -0.58
N ASP A 4 1.21 5.71 0.40
CA ASP A 4 0.07 5.35 1.25
C ASP A 4 -0.42 6.51 2.10
N ILE A 5 0.50 7.29 2.68
CA ILE A 5 0.13 8.51 3.40
C ILE A 5 -0.61 9.46 2.46
N GLY A 6 -0.08 9.65 1.25
CA GLY A 6 -0.74 10.49 0.25
C GLY A 6 -2.11 9.96 -0.19
N ILE A 7 -2.24 8.66 -0.40
CA ILE A 7 -3.51 7.98 -0.68
C ILE A 7 -4.51 8.21 0.46
N GLY A 8 -4.10 8.02 1.71
CA GLY A 8 -4.96 8.23 2.88
C GLY A 8 -5.48 9.66 2.98
N ILE A 9 -4.62 10.66 2.72
CA ILE A 9 -5.01 12.08 2.68
C ILE A 9 -6.03 12.32 1.55
N LEU A 10 -5.71 11.90 0.32
CA LEU A 10 -6.57 12.12 -0.84
C LEU A 10 -7.93 11.43 -0.67
N MET A 11 -7.95 10.23 -0.10
CA MET A 11 -9.18 9.51 0.18
C MET A 11 -10.02 10.20 1.25
N ALA A 12 -9.41 10.73 2.32
CA ALA A 12 -10.14 11.49 3.33
C ALA A 12 -10.79 12.75 2.74
N ILE A 13 -10.09 13.47 1.86
CA ILE A 13 -10.62 14.64 1.13
C ILE A 13 -11.79 14.21 0.25
N LEU A 14 -11.60 13.18 -0.59
CA LEU A 14 -12.63 12.70 -1.50
C LEU A 14 -13.89 12.25 -0.76
N ILE A 15 -13.74 11.53 0.35
CA ILE A 15 -14.86 11.06 1.18
C ILE A 15 -15.54 12.22 1.88
N SER A 16 -14.79 13.20 2.40
CA SER A 16 -15.38 14.41 2.98
C SER A 16 -16.26 15.13 1.96
N THR A 17 -15.78 15.31 0.72
CA THR A 17 -16.56 15.93 -0.35
C THR A 17 -17.78 15.08 -0.74
N ALA A 18 -17.61 13.77 -0.92
CA ALA A 18 -18.70 12.88 -1.36
C ALA A 18 -19.83 12.73 -0.34
N PHE A 19 -19.53 12.84 0.95
CA PHE A 19 -20.50 12.76 2.04
C PHE A 19 -20.96 14.12 2.56
N GLU A 20 -20.49 15.21 1.94
CA GLU A 20 -20.78 16.59 2.36
C GLU A 20 -20.50 16.83 3.86
N VAL A 21 -19.45 16.18 4.39
CA VAL A 21 -19.01 16.39 5.78
C VAL A 21 -17.80 17.30 5.82
N GLN A 22 -17.64 18.03 6.93
CA GLN A 22 -16.44 18.84 7.15
C GLN A 22 -15.18 17.96 7.16
N LEU A 23 -14.17 18.35 6.38
CA LEU A 23 -12.86 17.72 6.43
C LEU A 23 -12.19 18.07 7.75
N THR A 24 -12.03 17.07 8.62
CA THR A 24 -11.35 17.23 9.91
C THR A 24 -9.99 16.56 9.90
N LEU A 25 -9.09 17.01 10.77
CA LEU A 25 -7.78 16.35 10.96
C LEU A 25 -7.94 14.90 11.40
N LEU A 26 -9.00 14.57 12.14
CA LEU A 26 -9.32 13.20 12.53
C LEU A 26 -9.63 12.34 11.30
N LEU A 27 -10.49 12.81 10.39
CA LEU A 27 -10.82 12.06 9.17
C LEU A 27 -9.57 11.80 8.31
N VAL A 28 -8.69 12.78 8.18
CA VAL A 28 -7.41 12.66 7.47
C VAL A 28 -6.49 11.64 8.15
N SER A 29 -6.34 11.75 9.47
CA SER A 29 -5.48 10.85 10.25
C SER A 29 -5.94 9.39 10.15
N ILE A 30 -7.25 9.15 10.27
CA ILE A 30 -7.83 7.82 10.11
C ILE A 30 -7.68 7.31 8.67
N GLY A 31 -7.85 8.17 7.66
CA GLY A 31 -7.60 7.80 6.26
C GLY A 31 -6.17 7.32 6.02
N ILE A 32 -5.18 8.02 6.59
CA ILE A 32 -3.76 7.61 6.58
C ILE A 32 -3.58 6.27 7.29
N LEU A 33 -4.17 6.10 8.49
CA LEU A 33 -4.06 4.86 9.24
C LEU A 33 -4.71 3.68 8.50
N PHE A 34 -5.82 3.88 7.80
CA PHE A 34 -6.43 2.83 6.98
C PHE A 34 -5.58 2.49 5.75
N ALA A 35 -4.96 3.47 5.09
CA ALA A 35 -4.04 3.20 3.98
C ALA A 35 -2.77 2.43 4.42
N LEU A 36 -2.24 2.74 5.61
CA LEU A 36 -1.08 2.06 6.19
C LEU A 36 -1.43 0.75 6.93
N GLY A 37 -2.71 0.54 7.22
CA GLY A 37 -3.20 -0.59 8.00
C GLY A 37 -2.73 -1.96 7.51
N PRO A 38 -2.74 -2.23 6.20
CA PRO A 38 -2.22 -3.48 5.65
C PRO A 38 -0.73 -3.73 5.91
N ASP A 39 0.09 -2.71 6.12
CA ASP A 39 1.53 -2.84 6.39
C ASP A 39 1.86 -3.01 7.89
N LEU A 40 0.87 -3.04 8.79
CA LEU A 40 1.15 -3.15 10.23
C LEU A 40 1.86 -4.46 10.61
N ASP A 41 1.75 -5.50 9.79
CA ASP A 41 2.46 -6.76 9.97
C ASP A 41 3.98 -6.65 9.72
N PHE A 42 4.43 -5.63 8.97
CA PHE A 42 5.85 -5.30 8.81
C PHE A 42 6.49 -4.98 10.17
N LEU A 43 5.82 -4.23 11.03
CA LEU A 43 6.34 -3.88 12.37
C LEU A 43 6.59 -5.13 13.21
N TYR A 44 5.69 -6.11 13.13
CA TYR A 44 5.84 -7.39 13.80
C TYR A 44 7.06 -8.16 13.28
N ILE A 45 7.24 -8.27 11.96
CA ILE A 45 8.39 -8.98 11.38
C ILE A 45 9.70 -8.27 11.68
N TYR A 46 9.74 -6.95 11.51
CA TYR A 46 10.92 -6.16 11.81
C TYR A 46 11.34 -6.32 13.28
N SER A 47 10.38 -6.32 14.21
CA SER A 47 10.64 -6.54 15.64
C SER A 47 11.24 -7.92 15.95
N ARG A 48 10.99 -8.94 15.10
CA ARG A 48 11.52 -10.29 15.29
C ARG A 48 12.85 -10.50 14.58
N GLU A 49 12.94 -10.10 13.31
CA GLU A 49 14.07 -10.46 12.43
C GLU A 49 15.16 -9.38 12.39
N HIS A 50 14.86 -8.14 12.82
CA HIS A 50 15.80 -6.99 12.87
C HIS A 50 16.54 -6.74 11.53
N ASN A 51 15.94 -7.12 10.40
CA ASN A 51 16.54 -7.00 9.08
C ASN A 51 15.46 -6.84 8.00
N THR A 52 15.74 -6.05 6.99
CA THR A 52 14.86 -5.77 5.85
C THR A 52 14.94 -6.80 4.71
N ARG A 53 15.88 -7.76 4.80
CA ARG A 53 16.08 -8.78 3.75
C ARG A 53 14.82 -9.61 3.49
N ASP A 54 14.08 -9.88 4.54
CA ASP A 54 12.95 -10.80 4.54
C ASP A 54 11.61 -10.05 4.57
N ASP A 55 11.63 -8.75 4.22
CA ASP A 55 10.45 -7.89 4.18
C ASP A 55 9.33 -8.53 3.36
N TYR A 56 9.64 -9.20 2.25
CA TYR A 56 8.62 -9.85 1.43
C TYR A 56 7.68 -10.80 2.20
N LYS A 57 8.11 -11.33 3.37
CA LYS A 57 7.30 -12.22 4.21
C LYS A 57 6.14 -11.51 4.92
N HIS A 58 6.16 -10.18 5.10
CA HIS A 58 5.03 -9.49 5.76
C HIS A 58 3.74 -9.67 4.96
N ARG A 59 3.87 -9.78 3.64
CA ARG A 59 2.77 -10.01 2.71
C ARG A 59 2.10 -11.39 2.82
N ASP A 60 2.56 -12.23 3.75
CA ASP A 60 1.95 -13.52 4.05
C ASP A 60 1.11 -13.50 5.34
N ILE A 61 0.95 -12.34 6.02
CA ILE A 61 0.17 -12.23 7.25
C ILE A 61 -1.18 -11.57 7.03
N ILE A 62 -1.24 -10.28 6.64
CA ILE A 62 -2.54 -9.58 6.47
C ILE A 62 -2.85 -9.15 5.04
N HIS A 63 -1.92 -9.38 4.11
CA HIS A 63 -2.05 -9.02 2.69
C HIS A 63 -2.91 -10.00 1.89
N TYR A 64 -4.15 -10.16 2.34
CA TYR A 64 -5.17 -11.03 1.75
C TYR A 64 -6.41 -10.20 1.41
N PRO A 65 -6.43 -9.45 0.29
CA PRO A 65 -7.46 -8.45 0.00
C PRO A 65 -8.88 -8.99 0.07
N LEU A 66 -9.10 -10.23 -0.41
CA LEU A 66 -10.42 -10.88 -0.42
C LEU A 66 -10.94 -11.21 0.98
N LEU A 67 -10.07 -11.27 2.00
CA LEU A 67 -10.46 -11.42 3.40
C LEU A 67 -10.43 -10.08 4.13
N TYR A 68 -9.32 -9.34 3.99
CA TYR A 68 -9.07 -8.08 4.69
C TYR A 68 -10.14 -7.03 4.37
N LEU A 69 -10.44 -6.83 3.08
CA LEU A 69 -11.38 -5.78 2.67
C LEU A 69 -12.81 -6.10 3.13
N PRO A 70 -13.42 -7.27 2.85
CA PRO A 70 -14.80 -7.51 3.26
C PRO A 70 -14.97 -7.56 4.79
N ILE A 71 -14.06 -8.23 5.50
CA ILE A 71 -14.15 -8.35 6.96
C ILE A 71 -13.95 -6.98 7.60
N GLY A 72 -12.87 -6.27 7.25
CA GLY A 72 -12.59 -4.96 7.83
C GLY A 72 -13.65 -3.92 7.49
N THR A 73 -14.11 -3.88 6.23
CA THR A 73 -15.18 -2.96 5.80
C THR A 73 -16.47 -3.25 6.55
N GLY A 74 -16.86 -4.52 6.68
CA GLY A 74 -18.05 -4.92 7.43
C GLY A 74 -17.96 -4.55 8.91
N LEU A 75 -16.80 -4.76 9.54
CA LEU A 75 -16.56 -4.39 10.94
C LEU A 75 -16.65 -2.88 11.16
N ILE A 76 -15.95 -2.10 10.33
CA ILE A 76 -15.98 -0.63 10.41
C ILE A 76 -17.38 -0.09 10.10
N PHE A 77 -18.10 -0.69 9.16
CA PHE A 77 -19.49 -0.34 8.85
C PHE A 77 -20.40 -0.52 10.07
N ILE A 78 -20.33 -1.66 10.74
CA ILE A 78 -21.16 -1.95 11.91
C ILE A 78 -20.85 -0.99 13.07
N LEU A 79 -19.56 -0.70 13.29
CA LEU A 79 -19.12 0.08 14.46
C LEU A 79 -19.20 1.59 14.27
N PHE A 80 -18.95 2.07 13.05
CA PHE A 80 -18.75 3.50 12.77
C PHE A 80 -19.61 4.03 11.61
N GLY A 81 -20.23 3.15 10.82
CA GLY A 81 -21.13 3.53 9.72
C GLY A 81 -20.46 3.69 8.36
N ASN A 82 -21.26 4.09 7.38
CA ASN A 82 -20.96 4.01 5.94
C ASN A 82 -19.71 4.83 5.55
N LEU A 83 -19.58 6.04 6.07
CA LEU A 83 -18.50 6.97 5.74
C LEU A 83 -17.12 6.36 6.03
N TRP A 84 -16.95 5.83 7.24
CA TRP A 84 -15.70 5.22 7.67
C TRP A 84 -15.42 3.90 6.95
N ALA A 85 -16.46 3.11 6.68
CA ALA A 85 -16.33 1.84 5.97
C ALA A 85 -15.84 2.05 4.53
N ILE A 86 -16.39 3.05 3.85
CA ILE A 86 -16.00 3.39 2.47
C ILE A 86 -14.58 3.96 2.47
N LEU A 87 -14.23 4.82 3.42
CA LEU A 87 -12.86 5.31 3.58
C LEU A 87 -11.88 4.14 3.79
N PHE A 88 -12.20 3.22 4.69
CA PHE A 88 -11.40 2.01 4.95
C PHE A 88 -11.22 1.17 3.69
N PHE A 89 -12.32 0.85 3.00
CA PHE A 89 -12.31 -0.01 1.83
C PHE A 89 -11.40 0.56 0.74
N PHE A 90 -11.59 1.82 0.36
CA PHE A 90 -10.84 2.41 -0.75
C PHE A 90 -9.40 2.73 -0.38
N ALA A 91 -9.12 3.24 0.83
CA ALA A 91 -7.76 3.47 1.28
C ALA A 91 -6.94 2.17 1.30
N SER A 92 -7.50 1.10 1.88
CA SER A 92 -6.85 -0.21 1.93
C SER A 92 -6.78 -0.89 0.55
N LEU A 93 -7.79 -0.74 -0.30
CA LEU A 93 -7.78 -1.31 -1.65
C LEU A 93 -6.68 -0.67 -2.50
N LEU A 94 -6.54 0.65 -2.45
CA LEU A 94 -5.49 1.37 -3.17
C LEU A 94 -4.10 1.01 -2.63
N HIS A 95 -3.99 0.75 -1.33
CA HIS A 95 -2.80 0.12 -0.77
C HIS A 95 -2.49 -1.20 -1.51
N PHE A 96 -3.40 -2.18 -1.50
CA PHE A 96 -3.15 -3.46 -2.17
C PHE A 96 -2.89 -3.35 -3.68
N ILE A 97 -3.53 -2.41 -4.37
CA ILE A 97 -3.32 -2.19 -5.81
C ILE A 97 -1.89 -1.73 -6.08
N HIS A 98 -1.43 -0.67 -5.42
CA HIS A 98 -0.09 -0.15 -5.69
C HIS A 98 0.99 -1.12 -5.18
N ASP A 99 0.68 -1.86 -4.12
CA ASP A 99 1.59 -2.84 -3.54
C ASP A 99 1.73 -4.10 -4.40
N SER A 100 0.81 -4.27 -5.37
CA SER A 100 0.93 -5.21 -6.48
C SER A 100 1.72 -4.65 -7.66
N ILE A 101 2.24 -3.42 -7.59
CA ILE A 101 3.00 -2.76 -8.65
C ILE A 101 4.42 -2.44 -8.14
N ALA A 102 5.40 -2.57 -9.03
CA ALA A 102 6.76 -2.10 -8.81
C ALA A 102 7.61 -2.82 -7.77
N VAL A 103 7.74 -2.31 -6.54
CA VAL A 103 8.66 -2.87 -5.53
C VAL A 103 8.12 -4.16 -4.94
N GLY A 104 6.80 -4.32 -4.99
CA GLY A 104 6.13 -5.45 -4.39
C GLY A 104 6.32 -6.76 -5.14
N TRP A 105 6.53 -7.84 -4.38
CA TRP A 105 6.56 -9.21 -4.90
C TRP A 105 5.17 -9.79 -5.21
N GLY A 106 4.17 -8.91 -5.34
CA GLY A 106 2.78 -9.21 -5.58
C GLY A 106 2.01 -9.60 -4.32
N ILE A 107 0.69 -9.57 -4.44
CA ILE A 107 -0.26 -9.86 -3.36
C ILE A 107 -1.11 -11.08 -3.71
N LYS A 108 -1.53 -11.83 -2.69
CA LYS A 108 -2.40 -12.99 -2.83
C LYS A 108 -3.87 -12.58 -2.91
N TRP A 109 -4.23 -11.90 -4.01
CA TRP A 109 -5.59 -11.38 -4.26
C TRP A 109 -6.70 -12.41 -4.10
N LEU A 110 -6.43 -13.68 -4.43
CA LEU A 110 -7.43 -14.75 -4.47
C LEU A 110 -7.34 -15.71 -3.28
N PHE A 111 -6.60 -15.37 -2.22
CA PHE A 111 -6.58 -16.18 -1.00
C PHE A 111 -7.97 -16.15 -0.32
N PRO A 112 -8.49 -17.27 0.23
CA PRO A 112 -7.84 -18.57 0.46
C PRO A 112 -7.93 -19.56 -0.71
N PHE A 113 -8.59 -19.22 -1.82
CA PHE A 113 -8.77 -20.11 -2.96
C PHE A 113 -7.51 -20.33 -3.78
N SER A 114 -6.57 -19.37 -3.74
CA SER A 114 -5.26 -19.47 -4.38
C SER A 114 -4.18 -18.87 -3.49
N ARG A 115 -3.00 -19.50 -3.49
CA ARG A 115 -1.80 -19.00 -2.79
C ARG A 115 -0.82 -18.30 -3.72
N LYS A 116 -1.24 -17.94 -4.92
CA LYS A 116 -0.36 -17.28 -5.89
C LYS A 116 -0.30 -15.78 -5.62
N ASN A 117 0.91 -15.21 -5.61
CA ASN A 117 1.11 -13.77 -5.58
C ASN A 117 0.95 -13.22 -6.99
N ILE A 118 0.21 -12.14 -7.12
CA ILE A 118 -0.04 -11.46 -8.40
C ILE A 118 0.56 -10.06 -8.31
N ALA A 119 1.41 -9.72 -9.28
CA ALA A 119 1.95 -8.38 -9.47
C ALA A 119 1.66 -7.89 -10.90
N PHE A 120 1.65 -6.57 -11.10
CA PHE A 120 1.25 -5.93 -12.34
C PHE A 120 2.34 -5.01 -12.87
N PHE A 121 2.43 -4.96 -14.20
CA PHE A 121 3.22 -4.03 -15.03
C PHE A 121 4.74 -4.06 -14.88
N TYR A 122 5.24 -3.94 -13.66
CA TYR A 122 6.65 -3.70 -13.36
C TYR A 122 7.07 -4.41 -12.08
N LEU A 123 8.26 -5.02 -12.10
CA LEU A 123 8.93 -5.54 -10.93
C LEU A 123 10.35 -5.01 -10.84
N TYR A 124 10.67 -4.42 -9.70
CA TYR A 124 12.02 -3.99 -9.40
C TYR A 124 12.97 -5.20 -9.30
N SER A 125 14.18 -5.06 -9.83
CA SER A 125 15.21 -6.11 -9.80
C SER A 125 16.59 -5.49 -9.66
N SER A 126 17.34 -5.84 -8.61
CA SER A 126 18.71 -5.36 -8.38
C SER A 126 19.66 -5.72 -9.53
N LYS A 127 19.40 -6.83 -10.21
CA LYS A 127 20.24 -7.36 -11.29
C LYS A 127 19.94 -6.77 -12.67
N LEU A 128 18.76 -6.21 -12.86
CA LEU A 128 18.30 -5.73 -14.16
C LEU A 128 18.05 -4.24 -14.09
N LYS A 129 18.88 -3.44 -14.79
CA LYS A 129 18.78 -1.97 -14.78
C LYS A 129 17.38 -1.44 -15.07
N GLN A 130 16.61 -2.12 -15.91
CA GLN A 130 15.26 -1.72 -16.32
C GLN A 130 14.13 -2.45 -15.58
N GLY A 131 14.45 -3.28 -14.58
CA GLY A 131 13.50 -4.20 -13.93
C GLY A 131 12.91 -5.23 -14.90
N LEU A 132 11.89 -5.97 -14.44
CA LEU A 132 11.09 -6.86 -15.27
C LEU A 132 9.78 -6.16 -15.65
N ARG A 133 9.36 -6.25 -16.91
CA ARG A 133 8.12 -5.64 -17.41
C ARG A 133 7.21 -6.70 -18.01
N LYS A 134 5.98 -6.78 -17.50
CA LYS A 134 4.93 -7.68 -17.98
C LYS A 134 3.60 -7.19 -17.42
N SER A 135 2.51 -7.31 -18.18
CA SER A 135 1.19 -6.89 -17.70
C SER A 135 0.81 -7.58 -16.39
N ILE A 136 1.07 -8.89 -16.28
CA ILE A 136 0.77 -9.69 -15.09
C ILE A 136 1.92 -10.66 -14.82
N PHE A 137 2.43 -10.63 -13.59
CA PHE A 137 3.29 -11.63 -13.01
C PHE A 137 2.50 -12.49 -12.03
N VAL A 138 2.72 -13.79 -12.09
CA VAL A 138 2.09 -14.75 -11.19
C VAL A 138 3.17 -15.62 -10.59
N PHE A 139 3.27 -15.61 -9.26
CA PHE A 139 4.26 -16.36 -8.52
C PHE A 139 3.60 -17.42 -7.66
N ASP A 140 4.07 -18.67 -7.79
CA ASP A 140 3.75 -19.69 -6.81
C ASP A 140 4.48 -19.37 -5.50
N GLU A 141 3.77 -19.39 -4.37
CA GLU A 141 4.31 -19.19 -3.01
C GLU A 141 5.62 -19.95 -2.78
N LYS A 142 5.69 -21.22 -3.19
CA LYS A 142 6.87 -22.09 -3.03
C LYS A 142 8.09 -21.63 -3.85
N LYS A 143 7.87 -20.91 -4.96
CA LYS A 143 8.94 -20.43 -5.85
C LYS A 143 9.37 -19.01 -5.52
N LEU A 144 8.54 -18.26 -4.79
CA LEU A 144 8.80 -16.86 -4.46
C LEU A 144 10.16 -16.64 -3.77
N PRO A 145 10.58 -17.43 -2.76
CA PRO A 145 11.89 -17.25 -2.12
C PRO A 145 13.07 -17.37 -3.09
N LYS A 146 12.96 -18.25 -4.10
CA LYS A 146 13.97 -18.40 -5.15
C LYS A 146 14.01 -17.19 -6.06
N ILE A 147 12.86 -16.61 -6.39
CA ILE A 147 12.78 -15.42 -7.25
C ILE A 147 13.33 -14.19 -6.51
N VAL A 148 12.93 -14.00 -5.24
CA VAL A 148 13.45 -12.94 -4.37
C VAL A 148 14.96 -13.07 -4.20
N SER A 149 15.50 -14.27 -4.00
CA SER A 149 16.96 -14.43 -3.90
C SER A 149 17.70 -14.14 -5.21
N MET A 150 17.04 -14.34 -6.36
CA MET A 150 17.61 -14.04 -7.66
C MET A 150 17.52 -12.57 -8.04
N HIS A 151 16.41 -11.88 -7.73
CA HIS A 151 16.11 -10.54 -8.24
C HIS A 151 15.98 -9.46 -7.16
N GLY A 152 15.80 -9.85 -5.90
CA GLY A 152 15.62 -8.92 -4.80
C GLY A 152 16.86 -8.11 -4.49
N ASP A 153 16.61 -7.03 -3.78
CA ASP A 153 17.61 -6.07 -3.36
C ASP A 153 17.54 -5.92 -1.85
N LYS A 154 18.64 -6.24 -1.17
CA LYS A 154 18.71 -6.10 0.29
C LYS A 154 18.77 -4.63 0.71
N ASP A 155 19.32 -3.79 -0.16
CA ASP A 155 19.49 -2.36 0.05
C ASP A 155 18.44 -1.57 -0.73
N TRP A 156 17.27 -2.17 -1.00
CA TRP A 156 16.22 -1.59 -1.84
C TRP A 156 15.81 -0.19 -1.39
N VAL A 157 15.67 0.03 -0.08
CA VAL A 157 15.32 1.34 0.50
C VAL A 157 16.34 2.39 0.08
N LYS A 158 17.63 2.10 0.24
CA LYS A 158 18.72 2.99 -0.16
C LYS A 158 18.76 3.17 -1.68
N ASN A 159 18.58 2.09 -2.44
CA ASN A 159 18.69 2.13 -3.89
C ASN A 159 17.49 2.81 -4.58
N ILE A 160 16.33 2.85 -3.93
CA ILE A 160 15.13 3.52 -4.44
C ILE A 160 15.02 4.94 -3.88
N TYR A 161 15.11 5.14 -2.57
CA TYR A 161 14.81 6.45 -1.97
C TYR A 161 16.03 7.38 -1.85
N HIS A 162 17.27 6.88 -1.83
CA HIS A 162 18.47 7.74 -1.80
C HIS A 162 19.04 8.04 -3.18
N LYS A 163 18.36 7.60 -4.24
CA LYS A 163 18.74 7.81 -5.64
C LYS A 163 17.56 8.38 -6.40
N TRP A 164 17.84 8.96 -7.58
CA TRP A 164 16.80 9.37 -8.53
C TRP A 164 16.14 8.14 -9.16
N HIS A 165 15.23 7.51 -8.42
CA HIS A 165 14.48 6.34 -8.84
C HIS A 165 13.03 6.70 -9.18
N PRO A 166 12.47 6.25 -10.32
CA PRO A 166 11.10 6.60 -10.73
C PRO A 166 10.03 6.29 -9.67
N ILE A 167 10.19 5.18 -8.94
CA ILE A 167 9.27 4.81 -7.85
C ILE A 167 9.26 5.89 -6.76
N ALA A 168 10.44 6.23 -6.22
CA ALA A 168 10.54 7.25 -5.16
C ALA A 168 9.99 8.60 -5.63
N ILE A 169 10.25 8.98 -6.88
CA ILE A 169 9.69 10.21 -7.48
C ILE A 169 8.16 10.17 -7.45
N VAL A 170 7.54 9.07 -7.89
CA VAL A 170 6.08 8.94 -7.88
C VAL A 170 5.53 8.98 -6.45
N GLU A 171 6.12 8.25 -5.51
CA GLU A 171 5.66 8.26 -4.12
C GLU A 171 5.74 9.66 -3.49
N PHE A 172 6.87 10.36 -3.68
CA PHE A 172 7.05 11.72 -3.17
C PHE A 172 6.12 12.72 -3.84
N LEU A 173 5.91 12.62 -5.16
CA LEU A 173 4.99 13.51 -5.86
C LEU A 173 3.56 13.35 -5.35
N VAL A 174 3.06 12.11 -5.21
CA VAL A 174 1.70 11.88 -4.69
C VAL A 174 1.58 12.40 -3.27
N PHE A 175 2.58 12.15 -2.41
CA PHE A 175 2.60 12.67 -1.05
C PHE A 175 2.57 14.22 -1.03
N ILE A 176 3.49 14.88 -1.74
CA ILE A 176 3.58 16.35 -1.75
C ILE A 176 2.29 16.96 -2.30
N ILE A 177 1.77 16.46 -3.42
CA ILE A 177 0.52 16.95 -4.01
C ILE A 177 -0.64 16.77 -3.05
N SER A 178 -0.75 15.61 -2.38
CA SER A 178 -1.81 15.37 -1.40
C SER A 178 -1.78 16.36 -0.23
N VAL A 179 -0.58 16.69 0.28
CA VAL A 179 -0.41 17.67 1.37
C VAL A 179 -0.76 19.07 0.89
N LEU A 180 -0.33 19.47 -0.32
CA LEU A 180 -0.68 20.77 -0.88
C LEU A 180 -2.19 20.94 -1.05
N ILE A 181 -2.87 19.91 -1.59
CA ILE A 181 -4.33 19.92 -1.73
C ILE A 181 -4.99 19.99 -0.35
N LEU A 182 -4.52 19.21 0.63
CA LEU A 182 -5.04 19.25 2.00
C LEU A 182 -4.98 20.66 2.60
N VAL A 183 -3.85 21.34 2.48
CA VAL A 183 -3.67 22.71 2.99
C VAL A 183 -4.63 23.69 2.31
N ILE A 184 -4.77 23.60 0.98
CA ILE A 184 -5.68 24.46 0.21
C ILE A 184 -7.13 24.25 0.67
N VAL A 185 -7.57 23.00 0.82
CA VAL A 185 -8.94 22.66 1.23
C VAL A 185 -9.22 23.12 2.66
N LEU A 186 -8.29 22.93 3.60
CA LEU A 186 -8.46 23.38 4.98
C LEU A 186 -8.57 24.90 5.10
N ASN A 187 -7.76 25.65 4.36
CA ASN A 187 -7.80 27.12 4.34
C ASN A 187 -9.04 27.69 3.63
N SER A 188 -9.70 26.90 2.79
CA SER A 188 -10.92 27.35 2.08
C SER A 188 -12.18 27.14 2.92
N ASN A 189 -12.10 26.31 3.97
CA ASN A 189 -13.21 25.97 4.87
C ASN A 189 -13.15 26.71 6.22
N SER A 190 -12.10 27.49 6.46
CA SER A 190 -11.91 28.37 7.62
C SER A 190 -12.44 29.77 7.35
#